data_AF-G2YFK4-F1
#
_entry.id   AF-G2YFK4-F1
#
_cell.length_a   1.000
_cell.length_b   1.000
_cell.length_c   1.000
_cell.angle_alpha   90.00
_cell.angle_beta   90.00
_cell.angle_gamma   90.00
#
_symmetry.space_group_name_H-M   'P 1'
#
loop_
_entity.id
_entity.type
_entity.pdbx_description
1 polymer ?
#
loop_
_entity_poly.entity_id
_entity_poly.type
_entity_poly.pdbx_seq_one_letter_code
_entity_poly.pdbx_strand_id
1 'polypeptide(L)'
;MFEAAPDLEHVSLRIAADYGQIYPDFEQNRIPLQTIFPVDRWRKLQYFGLSNSIVDGPDLLSLLGALPTTLRFVELSFFEFVGDRGNYRDILHDIRDTLDWRGRAADERPKLIIHVHGSSMRHTPMRYQCVDDQANGFIYGDKENPFGARLNGNALIQKMGIERFHFGCCYSG
;
A
#
# COMPACT_ATOMS: atom_id res chain seq x y z
N MET A 1 15.79 5.76 -9.19
CA MET A 1 15.71 4.35 -9.63
C MET A 1 16.60 3.54 -8.71
N PHE A 2 16.13 2.41 -8.18
CA PHE A 2 16.95 1.58 -7.29
C PHE A 2 17.91 0.69 -8.10
N GLU A 3 19.09 0.44 -7.54
CA GLU A 3 20.08 -0.47 -8.13
C GLU A 3 19.90 -1.92 -7.66
N ALA A 4 20.60 -2.84 -8.31
CA ALA A 4 20.62 -4.24 -7.92
C ALA A 4 21.36 -4.42 -6.59
N ALA A 5 20.65 -4.95 -5.58
CA ALA A 5 21.20 -5.30 -4.29
C ALA A 5 20.72 -6.72 -3.94
N PRO A 6 21.51 -7.77 -4.21
CA PRO A 6 21.06 -9.16 -4.08
C PRO A 6 20.76 -9.57 -2.63
N ASP A 7 21.40 -8.88 -1.68
CA ASP A 7 21.22 -9.06 -0.24
C ASP A 7 20.23 -8.07 0.39
N LEU A 8 19.46 -7.34 -0.43
CA LEU A 8 18.47 -6.39 0.07
C LEU A 8 17.33 -7.13 0.77
N GLU A 9 17.17 -6.88 2.06
CA GLU A 9 16.08 -7.44 2.87
C GLU A 9 14.96 -6.42 3.11
N HIS A 10 15.24 -5.13 2.98
CA HIS A 10 14.28 -4.06 3.26
C HIS A 10 14.37 -2.96 2.22
N VAL A 11 13.24 -2.59 1.63
CA VAL A 11 13.09 -1.39 0.82
C VAL A 11 11.81 -0.66 1.20
N SER A 12 11.89 0.66 1.36
CA SER A 12 10.72 1.50 1.50
C SER A 12 10.93 2.80 0.72
N LEU A 13 9.92 3.17 -0.06
CA LEU A 13 9.87 4.44 -0.77
C LEU A 13 8.65 5.23 -0.32
N ARG A 14 8.89 6.41 0.23
CA ARG A 14 7.87 7.43 0.44
C ARG A 14 8.10 8.57 -0.54
N ILE A 15 7.09 8.87 -1.35
CA ILE A 15 7.13 10.02 -2.24
C ILE A 15 6.53 11.22 -1.51
N ALA A 16 7.11 12.42 -1.67
CA ALA A 16 6.53 13.66 -1.17
C ALA A 16 5.66 14.30 -2.26
N ALA A 17 4.59 13.62 -2.66
CA ALA A 17 3.65 14.16 -3.64
C ALA A 17 2.71 15.18 -2.98
N ASP A 18 2.62 16.38 -3.54
CA ASP A 18 1.52 17.31 -3.26
C ASP A 18 0.40 17.04 -4.25
N TYR A 19 -0.52 16.16 -3.85
CA TYR A 19 -1.67 15.81 -4.69
C TYR A 19 -2.55 17.00 -5.05
N GLY A 20 -2.53 18.08 -4.25
CA GLY A 20 -3.29 19.30 -4.53
C GLY A 20 -2.80 20.03 -5.78
N GLN A 21 -1.49 19.98 -6.05
CA GLN A 21 -0.90 20.56 -7.27
C GLN A 21 -1.08 19.67 -8.50
N ILE A 22 -1.32 18.38 -8.29
CA ILE A 22 -1.41 17.38 -9.37
C ILE A 22 -2.87 17.16 -9.80
N TYR A 23 -3.84 17.42 -8.93
CA TYR A 23 -5.25 17.20 -9.23
C TYR A 23 -5.76 18.08 -10.40
N PRO A 24 -6.54 17.54 -11.35
CA PRO A 24 -6.99 16.14 -11.47
C PRO A 24 -6.06 15.23 -12.30
N ASP A 25 -4.94 15.75 -12.78
CA ASP A 25 -4.02 15.15 -13.75
C ASP A 25 -3.07 14.08 -13.18
N PHE A 26 -3.58 13.18 -12.35
CA PHE A 26 -2.77 12.09 -11.76
C PHE A 26 -2.18 11.16 -12.82
N GLU A 27 -2.87 10.95 -13.95
CA GLU A 27 -2.39 10.09 -15.04
C GLU A 27 -1.03 10.52 -15.59
N GLN A 28 -0.85 11.83 -15.80
CA GLN A 28 0.36 12.39 -16.44
C GLN A 28 1.55 12.39 -15.47
N ASN A 29 1.28 12.30 -14.17
CA ASN A 29 2.28 12.31 -13.10
C ASN A 29 2.56 10.91 -12.55
N ARG A 30 2.01 9.87 -13.18
CA ARG A 30 2.26 8.47 -12.82
C ARG A 30 3.64 8.03 -13.30
N ILE A 31 4.42 7.47 -12.38
CA ILE A 31 5.65 6.75 -12.71
C ILE A 31 5.37 5.25 -12.64
N PRO A 32 5.58 4.47 -13.72
CA PRO A 32 5.38 3.02 -13.67
C PRO A 32 6.32 2.37 -12.64
N LEU A 33 5.77 1.57 -11.74
CA LEU A 33 6.50 1.08 -10.56
C LEU A 33 7.65 0.13 -10.95
N GLN A 34 7.47 -0.64 -12.02
CA GLN A 34 8.49 -1.53 -12.59
C GLN A 34 9.74 -0.76 -13.08
N THR A 35 9.63 0.54 -13.36
CA THR A 35 10.80 1.38 -13.71
C THR A 35 11.57 1.87 -12.49
N ILE A 36 10.98 1.77 -11.29
CA ILE A 36 11.58 2.21 -10.03
C ILE A 36 12.25 1.05 -9.32
N PHE A 37 11.58 -0.11 -9.27
CA PHE A 37 11.93 -1.26 -8.45
C PHE A 37 12.40 -2.46 -9.29
N PRO A 38 13.69 -2.82 -9.30
CA PRO A 38 14.21 -4.03 -9.94
C PRO A 38 13.95 -5.29 -9.08
N VAL A 39 12.67 -5.62 -8.86
CA VAL A 39 12.24 -6.67 -7.92
C VAL A 39 12.72 -8.07 -8.27
N ASP A 40 13.01 -8.34 -9.55
CA ASP A 40 13.61 -9.58 -10.05
C ASP A 40 14.98 -9.90 -9.43
N ARG A 41 15.64 -8.88 -8.87
CA ARG A 41 17.00 -8.96 -8.31
C ARG A 41 17.03 -9.10 -6.80
N TRP A 42 15.91 -8.86 -6.11
CA TRP A 42 15.86 -8.77 -4.65
C TRP A 42 15.40 -10.07 -4.01
N ARG A 43 16.18 -11.16 -4.18
CA ARG A 43 15.78 -12.51 -3.76
C ARG A 43 15.60 -12.66 -2.24
N LYS A 44 16.25 -11.83 -1.44
CA LYS A 44 16.20 -11.86 0.03
C LYS A 44 15.21 -10.86 0.63
N LEU A 45 14.41 -10.18 -0.20
CA LEU A 45 13.53 -9.11 0.28
C LEU A 45 12.48 -9.64 1.27
N GLN A 46 12.48 -9.08 2.48
CA GLN A 46 11.53 -9.39 3.53
C GLN A 46 10.53 -8.25 3.76
N TYR A 47 10.93 -7.00 3.51
CA TYR A 47 10.07 -5.83 3.65
C TYR A 47 10.04 -5.01 2.36
N PHE A 48 8.84 -4.79 1.84
CA PHE A 48 8.59 -3.82 0.76
C PHE A 48 7.63 -2.74 1.26
N GLY A 49 7.99 -1.47 1.10
CA GLY A 49 7.13 -0.35 1.42
C GLY A 49 7.01 0.64 0.27
N LEU A 50 5.76 1.03 0.00
CA LEU A 50 5.45 2.13 -0.89
C LEU A 50 4.41 3.02 -0.19
N SER A 51 4.70 4.31 -0.14
CA SER A 51 3.85 5.26 0.55
C SER A 51 3.76 6.61 -0.15
N ASN A 52 2.58 7.24 -0.09
CA ASN A 52 2.30 8.59 -0.58
C ASN A 52 2.64 8.76 -2.07
N SER A 53 2.22 7.77 -2.87
CA SER A 53 2.49 7.66 -4.30
C SER A 53 1.21 7.70 -5.14
N ILE A 54 1.33 8.11 -6.40
CA ILE A 54 0.28 7.95 -7.42
C ILE A 54 0.47 6.58 -8.05
N VAL A 55 -0.55 5.73 -8.00
CA VAL A 55 -0.44 4.33 -8.44
C VAL A 55 -1.54 3.95 -9.42
N ASP A 56 -1.20 3.05 -10.33
CA ASP A 56 -2.14 2.30 -11.17
C ASP A 56 -2.30 0.92 -10.56
N GLY A 57 -3.54 0.47 -10.40
CA GLY A 57 -3.85 -0.78 -9.69
C GLY A 57 -3.22 -2.02 -10.35
N PRO A 58 -3.39 -2.23 -11.67
CA PRO A 58 -2.74 -3.32 -12.39
C PRO A 58 -1.21 -3.32 -12.26
N ASP A 59 -0.56 -2.15 -12.37
CA ASP A 59 0.89 -2.03 -12.21
C ASP A 59 1.33 -2.38 -10.77
N LEU A 60 0.58 -1.93 -9.75
CA LEU A 60 0.82 -2.30 -8.36
C LEU A 60 0.67 -3.81 -8.13
N LEU A 61 -0.39 -4.42 -8.63
CA LEU A 61 -0.62 -5.85 -8.48
C LEU A 61 0.47 -6.68 -9.16
N SER A 62 0.87 -6.27 -10.37
CA SER A 62 1.98 -6.88 -11.11
C SER A 62 3.29 -6.81 -10.33
N LEU A 63 3.60 -5.65 -9.74
CA LEU A 63 4.78 -5.48 -8.88
C LEU A 63 4.73 -6.43 -7.67
N LEU A 64 3.59 -6.48 -6.97
CA LEU A 64 3.42 -7.32 -5.78
C LEU A 64 3.54 -8.81 -6.11
N GLY A 65 3.04 -9.24 -7.27
CA GLY A 65 3.19 -10.62 -7.75
C GLY A 65 4.62 -11.00 -8.15
N ALA A 66 5.46 -10.01 -8.48
CA ALA A 66 6.86 -10.22 -8.81
C ALA A 66 7.79 -10.21 -7.57
N LEU A 67 7.29 -9.83 -6.40
CA LEU A 67 8.07 -9.87 -5.15
C LEU A 67 8.40 -11.32 -4.74
N PRO A 68 9.55 -11.56 -4.10
CA PRO A 68 9.99 -12.91 -3.76
C PRO A 68 9.12 -13.56 -2.67
N THR A 69 9.21 -14.89 -2.56
CA THR A 69 8.51 -15.66 -1.51
C THR A 69 9.06 -15.40 -0.10
N THR A 70 10.25 -14.84 0.01
CA THR A 70 10.89 -14.40 1.26
C THR A 70 10.20 -13.18 1.88
N LEU A 71 9.30 -12.52 1.15
CA LEU A 71 8.55 -11.36 1.62
C LEU A 71 7.73 -11.69 2.88
N ARG A 72 7.89 -10.84 3.90
CA ARG A 72 7.21 -10.93 5.21
C ARG A 72 6.36 -9.71 5.53
N PHE A 73 6.63 -8.55 4.93
CA PHE A 73 5.92 -7.31 5.19
C PHE A 73 5.73 -6.51 3.90
N VAL A 74 4.54 -5.96 3.73
CA VAL A 74 4.18 -5.08 2.61
C VAL A 74 3.47 -3.85 3.17
N GLU A 75 4.01 -2.67 2.96
CA GLU A 75 3.35 -1.40 3.28
C GLU A 75 2.80 -0.75 2.02
N LEU A 76 1.49 -0.48 2.00
CA LEU A 76 0.75 0.18 0.91
C LEU A 76 -0.06 1.36 1.46
N SER A 77 0.59 2.49 1.70
CA SER A 77 0.01 3.57 2.51
C SER A 77 -0.15 4.89 1.75
N PHE A 78 -1.25 5.60 2.00
CA PHE A 78 -1.49 6.95 1.50
C PHE A 78 -1.48 7.06 -0.03
N PHE A 79 -2.04 6.10 -0.75
CA PHE A 79 -2.07 6.14 -2.21
C PHE A 79 -3.16 7.05 -2.77
N GLU A 80 -2.85 7.65 -3.91
CA GLU A 80 -3.85 8.13 -4.86
C GLU A 80 -3.86 7.20 -6.07
N PHE A 81 -5.04 6.69 -6.40
CA PHE A 81 -5.22 5.81 -7.55
C PHE A 81 -5.57 6.61 -8.79
N VAL A 82 -5.04 6.18 -9.92
CA VAL A 82 -5.19 6.85 -11.20
C VAL A 82 -6.53 6.50 -11.85
N GLY A 83 -7.39 7.49 -12.02
CA GLY A 83 -8.70 7.34 -12.69
C GLY A 83 -9.55 6.25 -12.04
N ASP A 84 -10.21 5.44 -12.86
CA ASP A 84 -10.98 4.26 -12.40
C ASP A 84 -10.12 2.97 -12.36
N ARG A 85 -8.78 3.08 -12.52
CA ARG A 85 -7.87 1.93 -12.62
C ARG A 85 -7.38 1.44 -11.27
N GLY A 86 -8.29 1.40 -10.29
CA GLY A 86 -8.06 0.80 -8.99
C GLY A 86 -8.49 1.67 -7.81
N ASN A 87 -8.56 1.03 -6.66
CA ASN A 87 -8.80 1.63 -5.36
C ASN A 87 -8.38 0.61 -4.30
N TYR A 88 -8.34 1.02 -3.04
CA TYR A 88 -7.95 0.12 -1.95
C TYR A 88 -8.85 -1.11 -1.82
N ARG A 89 -10.17 -0.97 -2.01
CA ARG A 89 -11.10 -2.10 -1.94
C ARG A 89 -10.72 -3.18 -2.96
N ASP A 90 -10.57 -2.78 -4.21
CA ASP A 90 -10.32 -3.70 -5.33
C ASP A 90 -8.93 -4.31 -5.23
N ILE A 91 -7.91 -3.53 -4.86
CA ILE A 91 -6.55 -4.06 -4.63
C ILE A 91 -6.53 -5.14 -3.54
N LEU A 92 -7.31 -4.99 -2.46
CA LEU A 92 -7.39 -6.05 -1.46
C LEU A 92 -8.05 -7.32 -2.02
N HIS A 93 -9.09 -7.18 -2.85
CA HIS A 93 -9.69 -8.34 -3.53
C HIS A 93 -8.67 -9.00 -4.45
N ASP A 94 -7.99 -8.23 -5.29
CA ASP A 94 -6.99 -8.74 -6.22
C ASP A 94 -5.84 -9.44 -5.50
N ILE A 95 -5.31 -8.86 -4.41
CA ILE A 95 -4.27 -9.50 -3.58
C ILE A 95 -4.76 -10.85 -3.04
N ARG A 96 -5.98 -10.87 -2.48
CA ARG A 96 -6.58 -12.08 -1.89
C ARG A 96 -6.75 -13.18 -2.91
N ASP A 97 -7.18 -12.83 -4.11
CA ASP A 97 -7.66 -13.77 -5.12
C ASP A 97 -6.55 -14.20 -6.09
N THR A 98 -5.46 -13.43 -6.22
CA THR A 98 -4.43 -13.66 -7.26
C THR A 98 -3.01 -13.94 -6.76
N LEU A 99 -2.58 -13.41 -5.61
CA LEU A 99 -1.16 -13.46 -5.21
C LEU A 99 -0.75 -14.73 -4.43
N ASP A 100 -1.68 -15.67 -4.23
CA ASP A 100 -1.51 -16.92 -3.48
C ASP A 100 -0.89 -16.74 -2.07
N TRP A 101 -1.00 -15.55 -1.48
CA TRP A 101 -0.46 -15.30 -0.14
C TRP A 101 -1.16 -16.19 0.89
N ARG A 102 -2.45 -16.46 0.71
CA ARG A 102 -3.25 -17.31 1.60
C ARG A 102 -2.79 -18.77 1.59
N GLY A 103 -2.23 -19.24 0.48
CA GLY A 103 -1.68 -20.60 0.33
C GLY A 103 -0.37 -20.83 1.09
N ARG A 104 0.35 -19.76 1.44
CA ARG A 104 1.60 -19.86 2.23
C ARG A 104 1.35 -20.37 3.64
N ALA A 105 2.38 -20.99 4.23
CA ALA A 105 2.39 -21.35 5.64
C ALA A 105 2.13 -20.12 6.52
N ALA A 106 1.48 -20.32 7.67
CA ALA A 106 0.91 -19.22 8.46
C ALA A 106 1.96 -18.19 8.91
N ASP A 107 3.18 -18.63 9.21
CA ASP A 107 4.34 -17.83 9.60
C ASP A 107 5.10 -17.21 8.41
N GLU A 108 4.76 -17.61 7.17
CA GLU A 108 5.38 -17.13 5.94
C GLU A 108 4.52 -16.14 5.15
N ARG A 109 3.28 -15.91 5.61
CA ARG A 109 2.33 -14.97 5.02
C ARG A 109 2.81 -13.53 5.19
N PRO A 110 2.90 -12.73 4.11
CA PRO A 110 3.25 -11.32 4.23
C PRO A 110 2.21 -10.55 5.06
N LYS A 111 2.65 -9.77 6.05
CA LYS A 111 1.77 -8.85 6.76
C LYS A 111 1.57 -7.58 5.95
N LEU A 112 0.31 -7.23 5.71
CA LEU A 112 -0.07 -6.02 4.98
C LEU A 112 -0.26 -4.84 5.94
N ILE A 113 0.45 -3.74 5.71
CA ILE A 113 0.38 -2.50 6.49
C ILE A 113 -0.29 -1.45 5.60
N ILE A 114 -1.40 -0.89 6.06
CA ILE A 114 -2.18 0.10 5.30
C ILE A 114 -2.56 1.24 6.21
N HIS A 115 -2.02 2.41 5.87
CA HIS A 115 -2.40 3.68 6.44
C HIS A 115 -3.10 4.54 5.38
N VAL A 116 -4.22 5.15 5.74
CA VAL A 116 -4.96 6.05 4.84
C VAL A 116 -5.31 7.36 5.53
N HIS A 117 -5.41 8.43 4.77
CA HIS A 117 -6.08 9.64 5.24
C HIS A 117 -7.59 9.40 5.20
N GLY A 118 -8.27 9.64 6.32
CA GLY A 118 -9.73 9.67 6.31
C GLY A 118 -10.24 10.77 5.39
N SER A 119 -11.46 10.62 4.88
CA SER A 119 -12.08 11.57 3.95
C SER A 119 -12.18 12.99 4.51
N SER A 120 -12.36 13.15 5.83
CA SER A 120 -12.29 14.45 6.53
C SER A 120 -10.89 14.89 6.94
N MET A 121 -9.89 14.01 6.85
CA MET A 121 -8.54 14.19 7.37
C MET A 121 -7.50 14.60 6.32
N ARG A 122 -7.89 14.73 5.04
CA ARG A 122 -7.00 15.18 3.96
C ARG A 122 -6.36 16.55 4.23
N HIS A 123 -6.99 17.38 5.07
CA HIS A 123 -6.45 18.68 5.49
C HIS A 123 -5.74 18.66 6.86
N THR A 124 -5.69 17.51 7.52
CA THR A 124 -4.98 17.29 8.79
C THR A 124 -3.95 16.19 8.61
N PRO A 125 -2.81 16.47 7.96
CA PRO A 125 -1.81 15.45 7.60
C PRO A 125 -1.21 14.70 8.81
N MET A 126 -1.41 15.23 10.03
CA MET A 126 -1.00 14.58 11.26
C MET A 126 -1.90 13.41 11.68
N ARG A 127 -3.08 13.21 11.08
CA ARG A 127 -4.00 12.12 11.43
C ARG A 127 -4.16 11.13 10.28
N TYR A 128 -4.16 9.86 10.62
CA TYR A 128 -4.38 8.77 9.68
C TYR A 128 -5.10 7.61 10.34
N GLN A 129 -5.67 6.73 9.52
CA GLN A 129 -6.30 5.48 9.97
C GLN A 129 -5.41 4.31 9.60
N CYS A 130 -5.14 3.46 10.59
CA CYS A 130 -4.46 2.18 10.42
C CYS A 130 -5.50 1.07 10.31
N VAL A 131 -5.44 0.26 9.24
CA VAL A 131 -6.39 -0.82 8.97
C VAL A 131 -5.74 -2.19 8.83
N ASP A 132 -4.53 -2.35 9.36
CA ASP A 132 -3.70 -3.55 9.22
C ASP A 132 -4.47 -4.81 9.65
N ASP A 133 -5.08 -4.81 10.84
CA ASP A 133 -5.78 -5.98 11.40
C ASP A 133 -7.03 -6.38 10.59
N GLN A 134 -7.71 -5.39 10.01
CA GLN A 134 -8.88 -5.58 9.16
C GLN A 134 -8.44 -6.11 7.80
N ALA A 135 -7.45 -5.47 7.18
CA ALA A 135 -6.92 -5.86 5.88
C ALA A 135 -6.35 -7.29 5.91
N ASN A 136 -5.46 -7.61 6.86
CA ASN A 136 -4.91 -8.96 7.00
C ASN A 136 -5.99 -10.00 7.31
N GLY A 137 -6.98 -9.65 8.14
CA GLY A 137 -8.10 -10.55 8.42
C GLY A 137 -9.01 -10.80 7.21
N PHE A 138 -9.10 -9.85 6.28
CA PHE A 138 -9.81 -10.01 5.01
C PHE A 138 -8.99 -10.86 4.02
N ILE A 139 -7.69 -10.60 3.86
CA ILE A 139 -6.82 -11.37 2.95
C ILE A 139 -6.74 -12.84 3.38
N TYR A 140 -6.48 -13.10 4.67
CA TYR A 140 -6.17 -14.44 5.17
C TYR A 140 -7.35 -15.19 5.79
N GLY A 141 -8.42 -14.48 6.13
CA GLY A 141 -9.57 -15.05 6.81
C GLY A 141 -10.88 -14.64 6.16
N ASP A 142 -11.90 -14.51 7.00
CA ASP A 142 -13.28 -14.24 6.59
C ASP A 142 -13.79 -12.89 7.12
N LYS A 143 -12.88 -12.00 7.53
CA LYS A 143 -13.27 -10.63 7.87
C LYS A 143 -13.76 -9.89 6.63
N GLU A 144 -14.56 -8.85 6.85
CA GLU A 144 -14.99 -7.94 5.79
C GLU A 144 -13.83 -7.05 5.31
N ASN A 145 -13.85 -6.69 4.01
CA ASN A 145 -12.94 -5.71 3.45
C ASN A 145 -13.15 -4.35 4.15
N PRO A 146 -12.10 -3.72 4.72
CA PRO A 146 -12.26 -2.46 5.45
C PRO A 146 -12.72 -1.29 4.58
N PHE A 147 -12.59 -1.40 3.25
CA PHE A 147 -12.99 -0.37 2.30
C PHE A 147 -14.35 -0.68 1.67
N GLY A 148 -15.28 0.27 1.78
CA GLY A 148 -16.64 0.12 1.27
C GLY A 148 -16.73 0.36 -0.24
N ALA A 149 -17.73 -0.22 -0.91
CA ALA A 149 -18.00 0.04 -2.33
C ALA A 149 -18.51 1.47 -2.62
N ARG A 150 -18.84 2.24 -1.58
CA ARG A 150 -19.22 3.66 -1.69
C ARG A 150 -17.96 4.53 -1.79
N LEU A 151 -18.10 5.74 -2.36
CA LEU A 151 -17.01 6.73 -2.43
C LEU A 151 -15.74 6.16 -3.09
N ASN A 152 -15.93 5.55 -4.26
CA ASN A 152 -14.88 5.06 -5.16
C ASN A 152 -13.95 3.99 -4.56
N GLY A 153 -14.40 3.21 -3.58
CA GLY A 153 -13.64 2.08 -3.05
C GLY A 153 -12.44 2.44 -2.17
N ASN A 154 -12.20 3.74 -1.91
CA ASN A 154 -11.09 4.23 -1.09
C ASN A 154 -11.53 4.66 0.31
N ALA A 155 -12.84 4.73 0.57
CA ALA A 155 -13.35 5.10 1.88
C ALA A 155 -13.51 3.88 2.79
N LEU A 156 -13.11 4.03 4.05
CA LEU A 156 -13.35 3.02 5.07
C LEU A 156 -14.85 2.87 5.38
N ILE A 157 -15.27 1.65 5.66
CA ILE A 157 -16.57 1.36 6.28
C ILE A 157 -16.58 2.01 7.68
N GLN A 158 -17.74 2.50 8.13
CA GLN A 158 -17.85 3.14 9.44
C GLN A 158 -17.28 2.25 10.56
N LYS A 159 -16.52 2.86 11.48
CA LYS A 159 -15.85 2.21 12.61
C LYS A 159 -14.69 1.26 12.22
N MET A 160 -14.28 1.22 10.95
CA MET A 160 -13.05 0.53 10.56
C MET A 160 -11.82 1.42 10.80
N GLY A 161 -10.72 0.76 11.17
CA GLY A 161 -9.43 1.38 11.40
C GLY A 161 -9.27 2.03 12.77
N ILE A 162 -8.02 2.19 13.17
CA ILE A 162 -7.62 2.90 14.39
C ILE A 162 -7.04 4.24 13.97
N GLU A 163 -7.62 5.34 14.46
CA GLU A 163 -7.02 6.67 14.28
C GLU A 163 -5.69 6.74 15.02
N ARG A 164 -4.66 7.20 14.33
CA ARG A 164 -3.32 7.44 14.85
C ARG A 164 -2.86 8.83 14.47
N PHE A 165 -1.90 9.32 15.24
CA PHE A 165 -1.27 10.60 15.03
C PHE A 165 0.17 10.41 14.60
N HIS A 166 0.60 11.14 13.58
CA HIS A 166 2.01 11.32 13.29
C HIS A 166 2.54 12.38 14.27
N PHE A 167 2.89 11.97 15.49
CA PHE A 167 3.78 12.77 16.32
C PHE A 167 5.17 12.61 15.73
N GLY A 168 5.50 13.43 14.73
CA GLY A 168 6.90 13.61 14.38
C GLY A 168 7.61 14.08 15.63
N CYS A 169 8.56 13.28 16.13
CA CYS A 169 9.60 13.81 16.99
C CYS A 169 10.13 15.08 16.31
N CYS A 170 9.87 16.25 16.90
CA CYS A 170 10.77 17.36 16.71
C CYS A 170 12.16 16.85 17.09
N TYR A 171 13.12 17.05 16.20
CA TYR A 171 14.54 16.87 16.47
C TYR A 171 14.88 17.32 17.91
N SER A 172 15.22 16.38 18.77
CA SER A 172 16.08 16.65 19.91
C SER A 172 17.50 16.45 19.41
N GLY A 173 18.24 17.55 19.32
CA GLY A 173 19.62 17.62 18.83
C GLY A 173 20.64 16.97 19.74
#